data_AF-A0A1V2GG83-F1
#
_entry.id   AF-A0A1V2GG83-F1
#
_cell.length_a   1.000
_cell.length_b   1.000
_cell.length_c   1.000
_cell.angle_alpha   90.00
_cell.angle_beta   90.00
_cell.angle_gamma   90.00
#
_symmetry.space_group_name_H-M   'P 1'
#
loop_
_entity.id
_entity.type
_entity.pdbx_description
1 polymer ?
#
loop_
_entity_poly.entity_id
_entity_poly.type
_entity_poly.pdbx_seq_one_letter_code
_entity_poly.pdbx_strand_id
1 'polypeptide(L)'
;GIILSLIMTVPPVISHADGSTPKMGFAAMFDRAALPFAMVTFFMTFSYAGVSAFLALYARELNLMSAASNFLLCYAIFLMICRTFTGNVCDKKGPKYVVYPCLVFFTVGLVVLGYTQGSIMMVVSGALIGIGYGSVTPVFQTQIISSVEPHKIGVANSLFFNAMDAGLALGACVMGMMVAHTGYRMIYLLGALLVVVAGGVYALQMKGKSGVALVVAKEIH
;
A
#
# COMPACT_ATOMS: atom_id res chain seq x y z
N GLY A 1 4.29 -9.58 -26.69
CA GLY A 1 3.20 -9.07 -25.84
C GLY A 1 1.89 -9.73 -26.19
N ILE A 2 1.29 -9.37 -27.32
CA ILE A 2 -0.04 -9.85 -27.75
C ILE A 2 -0.02 -11.33 -28.21
N ILE A 3 1.09 -11.78 -28.81
CA ILE A 3 1.22 -13.17 -29.32
C ILE A 3 1.23 -14.21 -28.18
N LEU A 4 1.73 -13.85 -26.99
CA LEU A 4 1.70 -14.75 -25.82
C LEU A 4 0.29 -14.91 -25.23
N SER A 5 -0.61 -13.97 -25.51
CA SER A 5 -2.02 -14.03 -25.07
C SER A 5 -2.85 -15.05 -25.84
N LEU A 6 -2.41 -15.50 -27.02
CA LEU A 6 -3.12 -16.47 -27.84
C LEU A 6 -2.74 -17.92 -27.52
N ILE A 7 -1.62 -18.14 -26.82
CA ILE A 7 -1.10 -19.47 -26.47
C ILE A 7 -1.47 -19.87 -25.04
N MET A 8 -1.78 -18.90 -24.16
CA MET A 8 -2.36 -19.21 -22.86
C MET A 8 -3.82 -19.63 -23.03
N THR A 9 -4.02 -20.93 -23.20
CA THR A 9 -5.27 -21.62 -22.88
C THR A 9 -5.63 -21.24 -21.45
N VAL A 10 -6.57 -20.29 -21.31
CA VAL A 10 -7.17 -19.93 -20.03
C VAL A 10 -7.74 -21.24 -19.46
N PRO A 11 -7.21 -21.78 -18.35
CA PRO A 11 -7.84 -22.93 -17.72
C PRO A 11 -9.30 -22.55 -17.45
N PRO A 12 -10.26 -23.45 -17.73
CA PRO A 12 -11.66 -23.13 -17.59
C PRO A 12 -11.88 -22.58 -16.20
N VAL A 13 -12.41 -21.36 -16.13
CA VAL A 13 -12.99 -20.80 -14.92
C VAL A 13 -13.86 -21.92 -14.38
N ILE A 14 -13.56 -22.41 -13.17
CA ILE A 14 -14.37 -23.40 -12.50
C ILE A 14 -15.74 -22.74 -12.34
N SER A 15 -16.61 -23.00 -13.31
CA SER A 15 -18.01 -22.66 -13.25
C SER A 15 -18.51 -23.36 -12.01
N HIS A 16 -18.95 -22.59 -11.03
CA HIS A 16 -19.53 -23.12 -9.80
C HIS A 16 -20.59 -24.16 -10.17
N ALA A 17 -20.30 -25.42 -9.85
CA ALA A 17 -21.21 -26.55 -10.02
C ALA A 17 -22.37 -26.52 -8.99
N ASP A 18 -22.32 -25.58 -8.04
CA ASP A 18 -23.41 -25.31 -7.12
C ASP A 18 -24.18 -24.09 -7.64
N GLY A 19 -25.47 -24.28 -7.95
CA GLY A 19 -26.42 -23.24 -8.36
C GLY A 19 -26.68 -22.13 -7.33
N SER A 20 -25.71 -21.81 -6.47
CA SER A 20 -25.71 -20.61 -5.66
C SER A 20 -25.50 -19.41 -6.58
N THR A 21 -26.59 -18.70 -6.86
CA THR A 21 -26.55 -17.38 -7.48
C THR A 21 -25.45 -16.55 -6.80
N PRO A 22 -24.52 -15.93 -7.55
CA PRO A 22 -23.56 -15.03 -6.95
C PRO A 22 -24.38 -13.98 -6.21
N LYS A 23 -24.22 -13.89 -4.89
CA LYS A 23 -24.82 -12.82 -4.09
C LYS A 23 -24.12 -11.53 -4.49
N MET A 24 -24.47 -11.00 -5.66
CA MET A 24 -24.07 -9.71 -6.18
C MET A 24 -24.83 -8.66 -5.37
N GLY A 25 -24.22 -8.28 -4.26
CA GLY A 25 -24.66 -7.16 -3.45
C GLY A 25 -23.44 -6.49 -2.84
N PHE A 26 -23.47 -5.18 -2.68
CA PHE A 26 -22.42 -4.41 -1.99
C PHE A 26 -22.00 -5.07 -0.67
N ALA A 27 -22.92 -5.73 0.05
CA ALA A 27 -22.62 -6.48 1.27
C ALA A 27 -21.69 -7.70 1.07
N ALA A 28 -21.69 -8.35 -0.10
CA ALA A 28 -20.76 -9.43 -0.41
C ALA A 28 -19.34 -8.92 -0.72
N MET A 29 -19.20 -7.64 -1.09
CA MET A 29 -17.90 -6.99 -1.27
C MET A 29 -17.18 -6.73 0.07
N PHE A 30 -17.95 -6.61 1.14
CA PHE A 30 -17.47 -6.32 2.48
C PHE A 30 -17.33 -7.61 3.28
N ASP A 31 -16.37 -8.46 2.91
CA ASP A 31 -16.01 -9.58 3.77
C ASP A 31 -15.39 -9.05 5.07
N ARG A 32 -15.97 -9.44 6.21
CA ARG A 32 -15.54 -9.01 7.55
C ARG A 32 -14.07 -9.36 7.81
N ALA A 33 -13.53 -10.36 7.13
CA ALA A 33 -12.13 -10.76 7.22
C ALA A 33 -11.16 -9.83 6.45
N ALA A 34 -11.60 -9.26 5.33
CA ALA A 34 -10.81 -8.44 4.40
C ALA A 34 -10.91 -6.93 4.70
N LEU A 35 -12.03 -6.48 5.27
CA LEU A 35 -12.28 -5.11 5.70
C LEU A 35 -11.13 -4.43 6.45
N PRO A 36 -10.53 -5.05 7.48
CA PRO A 36 -9.59 -4.32 8.32
C PRO A 36 -8.21 -4.18 7.64
N PHE A 37 -7.87 -5.06 6.68
CA PHE A 37 -6.72 -4.86 5.81
C PHE A 37 -6.98 -3.77 4.76
N ALA A 38 -8.18 -3.74 4.16
CA ALA A 38 -8.58 -2.68 3.24
C ALA A 38 -8.54 -1.29 3.90
N MET A 39 -8.92 -1.21 5.18
CA MET A 39 -8.81 0.02 5.98
C MET A 39 -7.34 0.46 6.15
N VAL A 40 -6.41 -0.47 6.41
CA VAL A 40 -4.98 -0.15 6.49
C VAL A 40 -4.45 0.33 5.14
N THR A 41 -4.82 -0.34 4.04
CA THR A 41 -4.48 0.10 2.68
C THR A 41 -4.97 1.51 2.41
N PHE A 42 -6.23 1.81 2.76
CA PHE A 42 -6.82 3.14 2.59
C PHE A 42 -6.00 4.23 3.30
N PHE A 43 -5.64 4.06 4.57
CA PHE A 43 -4.85 5.06 5.29
C PHE A 43 -3.43 5.24 4.72
N MET A 44 -2.83 4.15 4.26
CA MET A 44 -1.51 4.18 3.64
C MET A 44 -1.52 4.93 2.32
N THR A 45 -2.53 4.68 1.48
CA THR A 45 -2.67 5.32 0.17
C THR A 45 -3.15 6.76 0.30
N PHE A 46 -3.99 7.05 1.31
CA PHE A 46 -4.34 8.41 1.71
C PHE A 46 -3.11 9.23 2.09
N SER A 47 -2.19 8.65 2.86
CA SER A 47 -0.95 9.33 3.25
C SER A 47 -0.01 9.52 2.06
N TYR A 48 0.07 8.53 1.18
CA TYR A 48 0.86 8.60 -0.05
C TYR A 48 0.29 9.61 -1.06
N ALA A 49 -1.03 9.82 -1.09
CA ALA A 49 -1.71 10.76 -1.97
C ALA A 49 -1.10 12.17 -1.89
N GLY A 50 -0.78 12.59 -0.66
CA GLY A 50 -0.12 13.86 -0.40
C GLY A 50 1.21 14.00 -1.14
N VAL A 51 2.04 12.95 -1.05
CA VAL A 51 3.32 12.89 -1.75
C VAL A 51 3.09 12.89 -3.26
N SER A 52 2.21 12.04 -3.79
CA SER A 52 2.02 11.96 -5.24
C SER A 52 1.45 13.24 -5.86
N ALA A 53 0.55 13.94 -5.16
CA ALA A 53 -0.15 15.11 -5.69
C ALA A 53 0.62 16.42 -5.45
N PHE A 54 1.28 16.56 -4.30
CA PHE A 54 1.81 17.85 -3.84
C PHE A 54 3.34 17.93 -3.80
N LEU A 55 4.08 16.84 -4.04
CA LEU A 55 5.54 16.85 -4.01
C LEU A 55 6.15 17.90 -4.96
N ALA A 56 5.66 17.99 -6.20
CA ALA A 56 6.17 18.95 -7.17
C ALA A 56 5.90 20.41 -6.75
N LEU A 57 4.73 20.66 -6.15
CA LEU A 57 4.36 21.97 -5.64
C LEU A 57 5.20 22.37 -4.42
N TYR A 58 5.43 21.42 -3.51
CA TYR A 58 6.30 21.62 -2.35
C TYR A 58 7.76 21.88 -2.75
N ALA A 59 8.26 21.14 -3.75
CA ALA A 59 9.60 21.36 -4.30
C ALA A 59 9.72 22.74 -4.94
N ARG A 60 8.67 23.20 -5.63
CA ARG A 60 8.63 24.54 -6.24
C ARG A 60 8.68 25.63 -5.17
N GLU A 61 7.93 25.50 -4.09
CA GLU A 61 7.94 26.46 -2.98
C GLU A 61 9.31 26.57 -2.32
N LEU A 62 10.00 25.44 -2.16
CA LEU A 62 11.37 25.41 -1.63
C LEU A 62 12.45 25.80 -2.64
N ASN A 63 12.10 26.10 -3.90
CA ASN A 63 13.04 26.31 -5.00
C ASN A 63 13.97 25.10 -5.26
N LEU A 64 13.49 23.89 -4.97
CA LEU A 64 14.19 22.61 -5.09
C LEU A 64 13.65 21.76 -6.25
N MET A 65 13.18 22.38 -7.34
CA MET A 65 12.55 21.66 -8.46
C MET A 65 13.45 20.55 -9.04
N SER A 66 14.76 20.78 -9.13
CA SER A 66 15.72 19.75 -9.56
C SER A 66 15.78 18.55 -8.59
N ALA A 67 15.57 18.78 -7.29
CA ALA A 67 15.54 17.72 -6.28
C ALA A 67 14.28 16.84 -6.38
N ALA A 68 13.16 17.35 -6.90
CA ALA A 68 11.95 16.55 -7.10
C ALA A 68 12.15 15.42 -8.11
N SER A 69 12.86 15.69 -9.22
CA SER A 69 13.22 14.64 -10.19
C SER A 69 14.13 13.59 -9.57
N ASN A 70 15.14 14.03 -8.79
CA ASN A 70 16.04 13.12 -8.08
C ASN A 70 15.32 12.31 -7.00
N PHE A 71 14.32 12.92 -6.31
CA PHE A 71 13.44 12.22 -5.38
C PHE A 71 12.73 11.06 -6.09
N LEU A 72 12.09 11.32 -7.23
CA LEU A 72 11.32 10.31 -7.96
C LEU A 72 12.23 9.19 -8.50
N LEU A 73 13.43 9.55 -8.96
CA LEU A 73 14.44 8.60 -9.39
C LEU A 73 14.90 7.69 -8.24
N CYS A 74 15.29 8.27 -7.10
CA CYS A 74 15.67 7.50 -5.92
C CYS A 74 14.51 6.65 -5.40
N TYR A 75 13.30 7.22 -5.34
CA TYR A 75 12.09 6.49 -4.99
C TYR A 75 11.91 5.25 -5.87
N ALA A 76 12.03 5.37 -7.19
CA ALA A 76 11.89 4.25 -8.13
C ALA A 76 12.97 3.18 -7.94
N ILE A 77 14.23 3.58 -7.77
CA ILE A 77 15.36 2.66 -7.55
C ILE A 77 15.15 1.85 -6.27
N PHE A 78 14.89 2.54 -5.16
CA PHE A 78 14.71 1.90 -3.86
C PHE A 78 13.42 1.07 -3.81
N LEU A 79 12.34 1.52 -4.47
CA LEU A 79 11.14 0.72 -4.64
C LEU A 79 11.45 -0.60 -5.35
N MET A 80 12.23 -0.57 -6.44
CA MET A 80 12.58 -1.78 -7.20
C MET A 80 13.46 -2.75 -6.38
N ILE A 81 14.47 -2.22 -5.70
CA ILE A 81 15.37 -3.01 -4.84
C ILE A 81 14.60 -3.61 -3.67
N CYS A 82 13.82 -2.80 -2.96
CA CYS A 82 13.08 -3.28 -1.81
C CYS A 82 12.01 -4.27 -2.19
N ARG A 83 11.33 -4.10 -3.34
CA ARG A 83 10.32 -5.06 -3.81
C ARG A 83 10.90 -6.44 -4.10
N THR A 84 12.10 -6.51 -4.68
CA THR A 84 12.79 -7.80 -4.92
C THR A 84 13.27 -8.43 -3.61
N PHE A 85 13.76 -7.63 -2.66
CA PHE A 85 14.22 -8.14 -1.37
C PHE A 85 13.06 -8.57 -0.45
N THR A 86 12.01 -7.76 -0.35
CA THR A 86 10.87 -8.03 0.53
C THR A 86 10.01 -9.19 0.08
N GLY A 87 9.94 -9.50 -1.23
CA GLY A 87 9.32 -10.74 -1.71
C GLY A 87 9.96 -11.98 -1.07
N ASN A 88 11.28 -12.10 -1.18
CA ASN A 88 12.04 -13.21 -0.60
C ASN A 88 11.91 -13.28 0.93
N VAL A 89 11.88 -12.13 1.62
CA VAL A 89 11.73 -12.07 3.08
C VAL A 89 10.30 -12.42 3.51
N CYS A 90 9.29 -11.98 2.75
CA CYS A 90 7.89 -12.29 3.00
C CYS A 90 7.65 -13.80 2.91
N ASP A 91 8.24 -14.45 1.91
CA ASP A 91 8.09 -15.90 1.71
C ASP A 91 8.79 -16.71 2.81
N LYS A 92 9.95 -16.26 3.30
CA LYS A 92 10.75 -16.99 4.31
C LYS A 92 10.34 -16.75 5.75
N LYS A 93 9.99 -15.51 6.11
CA LYS A 93 9.73 -15.11 7.51
C LYS A 93 8.27 -14.75 7.75
N GLY A 94 7.49 -14.59 6.69
CA GLY A 94 6.10 -14.18 6.76
C GLY A 94 5.92 -12.66 6.66
N PRO A 95 4.68 -12.22 6.34
CA PRO A 95 4.37 -10.84 6.00
C PRO A 95 4.55 -9.86 7.17
N LYS A 96 4.41 -10.32 8.43
CA LYS A 96 4.53 -9.46 9.62
C LYS A 96 5.91 -8.78 9.68
N TYR A 97 6.97 -9.52 9.39
CA TYR A 97 8.36 -9.06 9.49
C TYR A 97 8.75 -8.08 8.39
N VAL A 98 7.96 -7.99 7.32
CA VAL A 98 8.15 -7.04 6.22
C VAL A 98 7.33 -5.77 6.47
N VAL A 99 6.08 -5.90 6.90
CA VAL A 99 5.18 -4.75 7.06
C VAL A 99 5.68 -3.76 8.12
N TYR A 100 6.13 -4.24 9.30
CA TYR A 100 6.62 -3.34 10.35
C TYR A 100 7.79 -2.44 9.91
N PRO A 101 8.91 -2.95 9.38
CA PRO A 101 9.99 -2.09 8.92
C PRO A 101 9.54 -1.18 7.79
N CYS A 102 8.72 -1.66 6.85
CA CYS A 102 8.18 -0.81 5.78
C CYS A 102 7.34 0.36 6.30
N LEU A 103 6.49 0.13 7.30
CA LEU A 103 5.71 1.19 7.96
C LEU A 103 6.61 2.21 8.65
N VAL A 104 7.67 1.75 9.32
CA VAL A 104 8.66 2.63 9.96
C VAL A 104 9.38 3.47 8.91
N PHE A 105 9.92 2.87 7.86
CA PHE A 105 10.58 3.60 6.78
C PHE A 105 9.66 4.59 6.09
N PHE A 106 8.40 4.23 5.86
CA PHE A 106 7.42 5.15 5.27
C PHE A 106 7.11 6.33 6.19
N THR A 107 6.91 6.08 7.49
CA THR A 107 6.68 7.13 8.49
C THR A 107 7.87 8.07 8.58
N VAL A 108 9.09 7.54 8.72
CA VAL A 108 10.31 8.33 8.81
C VAL A 108 10.51 9.12 7.52
N GLY A 109 10.27 8.50 6.36
CA GLY A 109 10.34 9.17 5.06
C GLY A 109 9.39 10.37 4.96
N LEU A 110 8.15 10.24 5.42
CA LEU A 110 7.18 11.34 5.46
C LEU A 110 7.60 12.45 6.44
N VAL A 111 8.15 12.10 7.60
CA VAL A 111 8.66 13.09 8.57
C VAL A 111 9.85 13.86 7.99
N VAL A 112 10.82 13.16 7.38
CA VAL A 112 11.98 13.79 6.73
C VAL A 112 11.53 14.67 5.56
N LEU A 113 10.52 14.24 4.80
CA LEU A 113 9.94 15.05 3.74
C LEU A 113 9.30 16.33 4.31
N GLY A 114 8.52 16.24 5.40
CA GLY A 114 7.91 17.40 6.05
C GLY A 114 8.91 18.43 6.59
N TYR A 115 10.10 17.97 7.04
CA TYR A 115 11.18 18.85 7.53
C TYR A 115 12.27 19.13 6.48
N THR A 116 12.01 18.85 5.21
CA THR A 116 12.99 19.06 4.15
C THR A 116 13.32 20.55 4.00
N GLN A 117 14.61 20.87 4.11
CA GLN A 117 15.15 22.23 3.91
C GLN A 117 16.18 22.29 2.77
N GLY A 118 16.49 21.16 2.13
CA GLY A 118 17.47 21.10 1.06
C GLY A 118 17.35 19.85 0.19
N SER A 119 17.99 19.88 -0.98
CA SER A 119 17.89 18.83 -2.00
C SER A 119 18.22 17.44 -1.47
N ILE A 120 19.23 17.32 -0.61
CA ILE A 120 19.69 16.03 -0.08
C ILE A 120 18.63 15.40 0.82
N MET A 121 18.04 16.17 1.74
CA MET A 121 16.96 15.65 2.61
C MET A 121 15.75 15.21 1.81
N MET A 122 15.41 15.96 0.76
CA MET A 122 14.33 15.58 -0.15
C MET A 122 14.64 14.23 -0.81
N VAL A 123 15.81 14.06 -1.40
CA VAL A 123 16.20 12.80 -2.06
C VAL A 123 16.23 11.62 -1.09
N VAL A 124 16.77 11.82 0.13
CA VAL A 124 16.78 10.80 1.20
C VAL A 124 15.35 10.41 1.60
N SER A 125 14.43 11.37 1.70
CA SER A 125 13.02 11.07 1.98
C SER A 125 12.39 10.22 0.89
N GLY A 126 12.74 10.45 -0.39
CA GLY A 126 12.28 9.63 -1.51
C GLY A 126 12.76 8.19 -1.43
N ALA A 127 14.02 7.97 -1.03
CA ALA A 127 14.55 6.64 -0.77
C ALA A 127 13.77 5.93 0.34
N LEU A 128 13.56 6.59 1.49
CA LEU A 128 12.84 6.04 2.63
C LEU A 128 11.37 5.71 2.30
N ILE A 129 10.69 6.61 1.60
CA ILE A 129 9.31 6.40 1.13
C ILE A 129 9.26 5.24 0.13
N GLY A 130 10.24 5.11 -0.77
CA GLY A 130 10.35 4.01 -1.74
C GLY A 130 10.52 2.65 -1.08
N ILE A 131 11.40 2.58 -0.07
CA ILE A 131 11.60 1.38 0.76
C ILE A 131 10.31 0.98 1.47
N GLY A 132 9.64 1.96 2.08
CA GLY A 132 8.45 1.75 2.90
C GLY A 132 7.21 1.41 2.08
N TYR A 133 6.73 2.35 1.26
CA TYR A 133 5.47 2.21 0.53
C TYR A 133 5.56 1.18 -0.60
N GLY A 134 6.67 1.13 -1.34
CA GLY A 134 6.81 0.30 -2.54
C GLY A 134 6.68 -1.21 -2.29
N SER A 135 7.09 -1.65 -1.10
CA SER A 135 7.04 -3.07 -0.71
C SER A 135 5.75 -3.45 0.00
N VAL A 136 5.07 -2.48 0.63
CA VAL A 136 3.90 -2.77 1.48
C VAL A 136 2.66 -3.13 0.66
N THR A 137 2.50 -2.52 -0.52
CA THR A 137 1.33 -2.70 -1.39
C THR A 137 1.14 -4.16 -1.82
N PRO A 138 2.14 -4.86 -2.40
CA PRO A 138 1.96 -6.27 -2.77
C PRO A 138 1.76 -7.17 -1.55
N VAL A 139 2.42 -6.88 -0.42
CA VAL A 139 2.27 -7.67 0.81
C VAL A 139 0.84 -7.57 1.35
N PHE A 140 0.26 -6.37 1.39
CA PHE A 140 -1.13 -6.18 1.80
C PHE A 140 -2.12 -6.82 0.83
N GLN A 141 -1.86 -6.76 -0.47
CA GLN A 141 -2.68 -7.44 -1.46
C GLN A 141 -2.70 -8.96 -1.19
N THR A 142 -1.53 -9.58 -0.99
CA THR A 142 -1.45 -11.00 -0.64
C THR A 142 -2.15 -11.31 0.67
N GLN A 143 -2.00 -10.48 1.72
CA GLN A 143 -2.69 -10.71 3.00
C GLN A 143 -4.21 -10.63 2.91
N ILE A 144 -4.75 -9.71 2.10
CA ILE A 144 -6.19 -9.60 1.85
C ILE A 144 -6.68 -10.87 1.15
N ILE A 145 -5.99 -11.31 0.10
CA ILE A 145 -6.33 -12.51 -0.66
C ILE A 145 -6.25 -13.76 0.23
N SER A 146 -5.20 -13.91 1.03
CA SER A 146 -5.04 -15.04 1.95
C SER A 146 -6.04 -15.02 3.12
N SER A 147 -6.77 -13.93 3.32
CA SER A 147 -7.77 -13.81 4.39
C SER A 147 -9.18 -14.24 3.98
N VAL A 148 -9.39 -14.51 2.69
CA VAL A 148 -10.70 -14.90 2.13
C VAL A 148 -10.64 -16.29 1.51
N GLU A 149 -11.81 -16.90 1.32
CA GLU A 149 -11.94 -18.18 0.63
C GLU A 149 -11.59 -18.04 -0.87
N PRO A 150 -11.09 -19.11 -1.53
CA PRO A 150 -10.63 -19.03 -2.92
C PRO A 150 -11.66 -18.45 -3.92
N HIS A 151 -12.95 -18.72 -3.69
CA HIS A 151 -14.04 -18.21 -4.52
C HIS A 151 -14.33 -16.71 -4.32
N LYS A 152 -13.76 -16.07 -3.28
CA LYS A 152 -13.91 -14.64 -2.96
C LYS A 152 -12.68 -13.81 -3.31
N ILE A 153 -11.64 -14.40 -3.91
CA ILE A 153 -10.40 -13.69 -4.27
C ILE A 153 -10.66 -12.51 -5.21
N GLY A 154 -11.57 -12.67 -6.17
CA GLY A 154 -11.95 -11.57 -7.08
C GLY A 154 -12.53 -10.38 -6.31
N VAL A 155 -13.43 -10.66 -5.37
CA VAL A 155 -14.06 -9.65 -4.51
C VAL A 155 -13.04 -8.96 -3.60
N ALA A 156 -12.11 -9.73 -3.03
CA ALA A 156 -11.05 -9.20 -2.16
C ALA A 156 -10.08 -8.28 -2.92
N ASN A 157 -9.72 -8.62 -4.16
CA ASN A 157 -8.93 -7.74 -5.03
C ASN A 157 -9.69 -6.46 -5.37
N SER A 158 -10.97 -6.55 -5.73
CA SER A 158 -11.80 -5.36 -5.98
C SER A 158 -11.86 -4.45 -4.74
N LEU A 159 -12.02 -5.02 -3.54
CA LEU A 159 -12.01 -4.24 -2.30
C LEU A 159 -10.65 -3.56 -2.07
N PHE A 160 -9.53 -4.24 -2.34
CA PHE A 160 -8.19 -3.68 -2.21
C PHE A 160 -7.97 -2.49 -3.15
N PHE A 161 -8.26 -2.66 -4.44
CA PHE A 161 -8.11 -1.58 -5.42
C PHE A 161 -9.07 -0.42 -5.14
N ASN A 162 -10.31 -0.70 -4.78
CA ASN A 162 -11.27 0.34 -4.39
C ASN A 162 -10.79 1.12 -3.17
N ALA A 163 -10.25 0.45 -2.14
CA ALA A 163 -9.70 1.12 -0.97
C ALA A 163 -8.45 1.94 -1.32
N MET A 164 -7.60 1.43 -2.22
CA MET A 164 -6.42 2.12 -2.71
C MET A 164 -6.80 3.42 -3.43
N ASP A 165 -7.70 3.33 -4.42
CA ASP A 165 -8.16 4.45 -5.24
C ASP A 165 -8.97 5.45 -4.42
N ALA A 166 -9.85 4.98 -3.55
CA ALA A 166 -10.59 5.85 -2.62
C ALA A 166 -9.64 6.60 -1.68
N GLY A 167 -8.62 5.91 -1.16
CA GLY A 167 -7.60 6.55 -0.32
C GLY A 167 -6.80 7.58 -1.09
N LEU A 168 -6.43 7.30 -2.33
CA LEU A 168 -5.71 8.24 -3.19
C LEU A 168 -6.55 9.48 -3.52
N ALA A 169 -7.82 9.28 -3.92
CA ALA A 169 -8.73 10.35 -4.28
C ALA A 169 -9.10 11.22 -3.07
N LEU A 170 -9.55 10.60 -1.97
CA LEU A 170 -9.92 11.32 -0.75
C LEU A 170 -8.70 11.96 -0.09
N GLY A 171 -7.55 11.28 -0.11
CA GLY A 171 -6.29 11.80 0.40
C GLY A 171 -5.86 13.07 -0.32
N ALA A 172 -5.86 13.05 -1.66
CA ALA A 172 -5.51 14.23 -2.46
C ALA A 172 -6.50 15.39 -2.23
N CYS A 173 -7.81 15.12 -2.16
CA CYS A 173 -8.82 16.14 -1.88
C CYS A 173 -8.66 16.76 -0.49
N VAL A 174 -8.59 15.93 0.56
CA VAL A 174 -8.49 16.41 1.95
C VAL A 174 -7.15 17.13 2.15
N MET A 175 -6.04 16.52 1.76
CA MET A 175 -4.73 17.16 1.90
C MET A 175 -4.63 18.44 1.07
N GLY A 176 -5.23 18.49 -0.13
CA GLY A 176 -5.26 19.70 -0.95
C GLY A 176 -5.97 20.87 -0.28
N MET A 177 -7.13 20.62 0.36
CA MET A 177 -7.80 21.65 1.16
C MET A 177 -6.95 22.07 2.37
N MET A 178 -6.24 21.14 2.99
CA MET A 178 -5.38 21.44 4.15
C MET A 178 -4.13 22.24 3.79
N VAL A 179 -3.53 22.00 2.62
CA VAL A 179 -2.34 22.73 2.16
C VAL A 179 -2.58 24.24 2.15
N ALA A 180 -3.77 24.68 1.72
CA ALA A 180 -4.12 26.10 1.65
C ALA A 180 -4.07 26.83 3.00
N HIS A 181 -4.27 26.12 4.12
CA HIS A 181 -4.32 26.72 5.45
C HIS A 181 -3.11 26.40 6.33
N THR A 182 -2.49 25.23 6.14
CA THR A 182 -1.47 24.69 7.05
C THR A 182 -0.09 24.49 6.40
N GLY A 183 -0.01 24.66 5.08
CA GLY A 183 1.20 24.45 4.28
C GLY A 183 1.53 22.97 4.07
N TYR A 184 2.54 22.72 3.23
CA TYR A 184 2.89 21.34 2.84
C TYR A 184 3.54 20.53 3.96
N ARG A 185 4.27 21.17 4.87
CA ARG A 185 4.89 20.47 6.01
C ARG A 185 3.86 19.70 6.83
N MET A 186 2.73 20.32 7.13
CA MET A 186 1.72 19.72 8.01
C MET A 186 1.02 18.53 7.35
N ILE A 187 0.79 18.55 6.04
CA ILE A 187 0.17 17.39 5.36
C ILE A 187 1.05 16.15 5.40
N TYR A 188 2.38 16.31 5.31
CA TYR A 188 3.31 15.18 5.40
C TYR A 188 3.42 14.64 6.83
N LEU A 189 3.42 15.52 7.84
CA LEU A 189 3.42 15.11 9.24
C LEU A 189 2.10 14.42 9.65
N LEU A 190 0.97 14.91 9.16
CA LEU A 190 -0.32 14.25 9.35
C LEU A 190 -0.37 12.90 8.64
N GLY A 191 0.16 12.81 7.42
CA GLY A 191 0.35 11.53 6.73
C GLY A 191 1.19 10.56 7.56
N ALA A 192 2.32 11.01 8.13
CA ALA A 192 3.14 10.18 9.01
C ALA A 192 2.36 9.68 10.23
N LEU A 193 1.58 10.54 10.87
CA LEU A 193 0.72 10.16 12.00
C LEU A 193 -0.34 9.13 11.59
N LEU A 194 -0.99 9.31 10.43
CA LEU A 194 -1.97 8.37 9.89
C LEU A 194 -1.34 7.01 9.59
N VAL A 195 -0.10 6.96 9.08
CA VAL A 195 0.64 5.71 8.86
C VAL A 195 0.93 5.00 10.19
N VAL A 196 1.30 5.75 11.24
CA VAL A 196 1.50 5.17 12.58
C VAL A 196 0.20 4.60 13.13
N VAL A 197 -0.91 5.32 12.99
CA VAL A 197 -2.23 4.84 13.39
C VAL A 197 -2.59 3.58 12.61
N ALA A 198 -2.40 3.56 11.28
CA ALA A 198 -2.64 2.39 10.44
C ALA A 198 -1.78 1.19 10.86
N GLY A 199 -0.52 1.41 11.21
CA GLY A 199 0.36 0.40 11.77
C GLY A 199 -0.10 -0.13 13.13
N GLY A 200 -0.65 0.74 13.98
CA GLY A 200 -1.30 0.35 15.24
C GLY A 200 -2.53 -0.53 15.01
N VAL A 201 -3.41 -0.15 14.08
CA VAL A 201 -4.57 -0.96 13.69
C VAL A 201 -4.11 -2.31 13.14
N TYR A 202 -3.09 -2.32 12.28
CA TYR A 202 -2.49 -3.55 11.77
C TYR A 202 -1.97 -4.46 12.89
N ALA A 203 -1.24 -3.90 13.86
CA ALA A 203 -0.73 -4.64 15.00
C ALA A 203 -1.84 -5.27 15.85
N LEU A 204 -2.94 -4.53 16.09
CA LEU A 204 -4.11 -5.03 16.81
C LEU A 204 -4.79 -6.18 16.05
N GLN A 205 -4.95 -6.06 14.74
CA GLN A 205 -5.50 -7.14 13.90
C GLN A 205 -4.64 -8.40 13.95
N MET A 206 -3.32 -8.22 13.92
CA MET A 206 -2.37 -9.34 13.97
C MET A 206 -2.31 -10.04 15.31
N LYS A 207 -2.61 -9.34 16.42
CA LYS A 207 -2.76 -9.93 17.75
C LYS A 207 -4.08 -10.70 17.87
N GLY A 208 -5.16 -10.18 17.31
CA GLY A 208 -6.48 -10.85 17.31
C GLY A 208 -6.54 -12.11 16.45
N LYS A 209 -5.73 -12.20 15.38
CA LYS A 209 -5.67 -13.37 14.48
C LYS A 209 -4.57 -14.39 14.82
N SER A 210 -3.92 -14.34 15.98
CA SER A 210 -2.92 -15.35 16.41
C SER A 210 -3.45 -16.79 16.54
N GLY A 211 -4.75 -17.04 16.33
CA GLY A 211 -5.33 -18.38 16.22
C GLY A 211 -5.56 -18.90 14.79
N VAL A 212 -5.41 -18.08 13.74
CA VAL A 212 -5.54 -18.55 12.36
C VAL A 212 -4.14 -18.71 11.80
N ALA A 213 -3.62 -19.93 11.96
CA ALA A 213 -2.40 -20.38 11.33
C ALA A 213 -2.41 -19.92 9.88
N LEU A 214 -1.41 -19.10 9.52
CA LEU A 214 -1.07 -18.85 8.14
C LEU A 214 -0.92 -20.21 7.49
N VAL A 215 -1.83 -20.59 6.60
CA VAL A 215 -1.69 -21.73 5.69
C VAL A 215 -0.58 -21.34 4.71
N VAL A 216 0.65 -21.36 5.22
CA VAL A 216 1.88 -21.30 4.44
C VAL A 216 2.11 -22.70 3.92
N ALA A 217 1.96 -22.84 2.61
CA ALA A 217 2.84 -23.64 1.76
C ALA A 217 3.40 -24.93 2.39
N LYS A 218 2.54 -25.95 2.54
CA LYS A 218 2.99 -27.33 2.77
C LYS A 218 2.22 -28.37 1.95
N GLU A 219 1.89 -28.07 0.70
CA GLU A 219 1.40 -29.06 -0.26
C GLU A 219 1.95 -28.83 -1.68
N ILE A 220 3.25 -28.57 -1.81
CA ILE A 220 3.96 -28.85 -3.06
C ILE A 220 5.35 -29.39 -2.70
N HIS A 221 5.42 -30.68 -2.38
CA HIS A 221 6.58 -31.54 -2.59
C HIS A 221 6.15 -33.00 -2.59
#